data_AF-A0A8T3YFW4-F1
#
_entry.id   AF-A0A8T3YFW4-F1
#
_cell.length_a   1.000
_cell.length_b   1.000
_cell.length_c   1.000
_cell.angle_alpha   90.00
_cell.angle_beta   90.00
_cell.angle_gamma   90.00
#
_symmetry.space_group_name_H-M   'P 1'
#
loop_
_entity.id
_entity.type
_entity.pdbx_description
1 polymer ?
#
loop_
_entity_poly.entity_id
_entity_poly.type
_entity_poly.pdbx_seq_one_letter_code
_entity_poly.pdbx_strand_id
1 'polypeptide(L)'
;MKYVLFICGHNAGRSQMAQALFNYRKADYPAVDRAWQAISAGTRPGDKVNPLVVQAMDEIGIEAKDVHTYFTKGLDSGFIAQHGPHIERAIVACDDKCILPQAVRKGLALEYWSLPDPHGKPMAAVRKVRDLVAAKIDTLLGELNRNPEL
;
A
#
# COMPACT_ATOMS: atom_id res chain seq x y z
N MET A 1 3.90 -16.36 -5.95
CA MET A 1 3.89 -15.24 -5.00
C MET A 1 2.55 -14.54 -5.14
N LYS A 2 1.82 -14.35 -4.03
CA LYS A 2 0.53 -13.67 -3.96
C LYS A 2 0.74 -12.20 -3.67
N TYR A 3 -0.10 -11.33 -4.24
CA TYR A 3 0.02 -9.88 -4.06
C TYR A 3 -1.14 -9.27 -3.28
N VAL A 4 -0.76 -8.39 -2.36
CA VAL A 4 -1.66 -7.38 -1.81
C VAL A 4 -1.39 -6.06 -2.54
N LEU A 5 -2.38 -5.55 -3.25
CA LEU A 5 -2.33 -4.27 -3.94
C LEU A 5 -2.89 -3.16 -3.06
N PHE A 6 -2.08 -2.17 -2.72
CA PHE A 6 -2.52 -0.94 -2.07
C PHE A 6 -2.72 0.20 -3.08
N ILE A 7 -3.90 0.78 -3.11
CA ILE A 7 -4.31 1.81 -4.07
C ILE A 7 -4.54 3.13 -3.32
N CYS A 8 -4.00 4.24 -3.82
CA CYS A 8 -4.45 5.57 -3.41
C CYS A 8 -4.53 6.51 -4.62
N GLY A 9 -4.78 7.80 -4.41
CA GLY A 9 -4.84 8.77 -5.51
C GLY A 9 -3.49 8.92 -6.23
N HIS A 10 -2.50 9.46 -5.52
CA HIS A 10 -1.20 9.84 -6.11
C HIS A 10 -0.10 8.79 -5.99
N ASN A 11 -0.33 7.69 -5.28
CA ASN A 11 0.71 6.74 -4.88
C ASN A 11 1.95 7.41 -4.24
N ALA A 12 1.71 8.50 -3.51
CA ALA A 12 2.74 9.32 -2.89
C ALA A 12 2.65 9.35 -1.36
N GLY A 13 1.74 8.57 -0.76
CA GLY A 13 1.44 8.62 0.68
C GLY A 13 0.92 7.30 1.22
N ARG A 14 -0.39 7.23 1.52
CA ARG A 14 -1.04 6.08 2.19
C ARG A 14 -0.66 4.71 1.61
N SER A 15 -0.75 4.53 0.28
CA SER A 15 -0.41 3.24 -0.33
C SER A 15 1.09 2.90 -0.33
N GLN A 16 1.96 3.92 -0.34
CA GLN A 16 3.41 3.74 -0.17
C GLN A 16 3.75 3.31 1.26
N MET A 17 3.16 3.98 2.26
CA MET A 17 3.29 3.61 3.67
C MET A 17 2.83 2.16 3.88
N ALA A 18 1.67 1.80 3.33
CA ALA A 18 1.09 0.47 3.49
C ALA A 18 1.96 -0.62 2.86
N GLN A 19 2.44 -0.41 1.63
CA GLN A 19 3.35 -1.33 0.96
C GLN A 19 4.64 -1.54 1.77
N ALA A 20 5.27 -0.45 2.22
CA ALA A 20 6.52 -0.50 2.96
C ALA A 20 6.35 -1.21 4.31
N LEU A 21 5.31 -0.84 5.08
CA LEU A 21 5.00 -1.47 6.35
C LEU A 21 4.72 -2.97 6.20
N PHE A 22 3.95 -3.36 5.19
CA PHE A 22 3.65 -4.77 4.94
C PHE A 22 4.93 -5.56 4.67
N ASN A 23 5.74 -5.10 3.72
CA ASN A 23 6.94 -5.83 3.30
C ASN A 23 8.02 -5.85 4.38
N TYR A 24 8.09 -4.81 5.21
CA TYR A 24 8.99 -4.78 6.37
C TYR A 24 8.53 -5.76 7.46
N ARG A 25 7.25 -5.70 7.84
CA ARG A 25 6.72 -6.47 9.00
C ARG A 25 6.38 -7.91 8.68
N LYS A 26 6.18 -8.29 7.40
CA LYS A 26 5.86 -9.68 7.05
C LYS A 26 6.94 -10.68 7.48
N ALA A 27 8.18 -10.24 7.68
CA ALA A 27 9.28 -11.06 8.18
C ALA A 27 8.96 -11.72 9.54
N ASP A 28 8.13 -11.07 10.37
CA ASP A 28 7.67 -11.62 11.65
C ASP A 28 6.57 -12.70 11.50
N TYR A 29 6.10 -12.94 10.26
CA TYR A 29 5.00 -13.85 9.93
C TYR A 29 5.45 -14.86 8.86
N PRO A 30 6.09 -15.99 9.24
CA PRO A 30 6.79 -16.86 8.28
C PRO A 30 5.93 -17.45 7.16
N ALA A 31 4.63 -17.64 7.38
CA ALA A 31 3.71 -18.08 6.33
C ALA A 31 3.42 -16.97 5.32
N VAL A 32 3.33 -15.72 5.80
CA VAL A 32 3.13 -14.54 4.96
C VAL A 32 4.41 -14.22 4.19
N ASP A 33 5.57 -14.20 4.86
CA ASP A 33 6.84 -13.80 4.27
C ASP A 33 7.18 -14.57 2.99
N ARG A 34 6.94 -15.89 2.99
CA ARG A 34 7.26 -16.78 1.85
C ARG A 34 6.26 -16.70 0.71
N ALA A 35 5.00 -16.36 1.00
CA ALA A 35 3.91 -16.49 0.05
C ALA A 35 3.37 -15.15 -0.47
N TRP A 36 3.58 -14.06 0.27
CA TRP A 36 2.96 -12.76 0.01
C TRP A 36 3.96 -11.63 -0.18
N GLN A 37 3.59 -10.71 -1.05
CA GLN A 37 4.32 -9.46 -1.31
C GLN A 37 3.31 -8.31 -1.47
N ALA A 38 3.58 -7.16 -0.86
CA ALA A 38 2.80 -5.96 -1.10
C ALA A 38 3.35 -5.17 -2.29
N ILE A 39 2.41 -4.66 -3.10
CA ILE A 39 2.65 -3.72 -4.20
C ILE A 39 1.68 -2.54 -4.05
N SER A 40 2.00 -1.41 -4.69
CA SER A 40 1.12 -0.24 -4.66
C SER A 40 1.09 0.50 -5.99
N ALA A 41 -0.02 1.21 -6.21
CA ALA A 41 -0.24 2.04 -7.38
C ALA A 41 -1.22 3.20 -7.09
N GLY A 42 -1.29 4.14 -8.03
CA GLY A 42 -2.07 5.37 -7.94
C GLY A 42 -2.99 5.53 -9.14
N THR A 43 -4.22 6.01 -8.92
CA THR A 43 -5.15 6.30 -10.03
C THR A 43 -4.73 7.53 -10.83
N ARG A 44 -4.02 8.46 -10.20
CA ARG A 44 -3.40 9.65 -10.80
C ARG A 44 -2.04 9.85 -10.14
N PRO A 45 -1.01 9.12 -10.54
CA PRO A 45 0.31 9.17 -9.90
C PRO A 45 0.83 10.60 -9.78
N GLY A 46 1.39 10.94 -8.62
CA GLY A 46 2.11 12.21 -8.46
C GLY A 46 3.48 12.15 -9.11
N ASP A 47 4.24 13.24 -9.11
CA ASP A 47 5.60 13.25 -9.69
C ASP A 47 6.63 12.51 -8.82
N LYS A 48 6.40 12.49 -7.51
CA LYS A 48 7.27 11.85 -6.52
C LYS A 48 6.50 11.46 -5.27
N VAL A 49 7.08 10.56 -4.48
CA VAL A 49 6.58 10.27 -3.13
C VAL A 49 6.71 11.53 -2.25
N ASN A 50 5.71 11.77 -1.40
CA ASN A 50 5.70 12.92 -0.51
C ASN A 50 6.91 12.85 0.45
N PRO A 51 7.79 13.87 0.48
CA PRO A 51 8.96 13.86 1.36
C PRO A 51 8.64 13.66 2.85
N LEU A 52 7.51 14.19 3.33
CA LEU A 52 7.09 13.99 4.72
C LEU A 52 6.66 12.54 5.00
N VAL A 53 6.16 11.84 3.98
CA VAL A 53 5.86 10.40 4.10
C VAL A 53 7.16 9.63 4.24
N VAL A 54 8.16 9.92 3.40
CA VAL A 54 9.49 9.30 3.48
C VAL A 54 10.09 9.53 4.87
N GLN A 55 10.13 10.79 5.32
CA GLN A 55 10.61 11.14 6.66
C GLN A 55 9.87 10.38 7.77
N ALA A 56 8.55 10.18 7.65
CA ALA A 56 7.77 9.48 8.67
C ALA A 56 8.11 7.99 8.72
N MET A 57 8.43 7.38 7.57
CA MET A 57 8.87 5.98 7.50
C MET A 57 10.29 5.81 8.04
N ASP A 58 11.19 6.75 7.72
CA ASP A 58 12.57 6.76 8.21
C ASP A 58 12.63 6.81 9.75
N GLU A 59 11.74 7.58 10.38
CA GLU A 59 11.62 7.68 11.85
C GLU A 59 11.39 6.34 12.56
N ILE A 60 10.82 5.35 11.86
CA ILE A 60 10.54 4.02 12.41
C ILE A 60 11.48 2.95 11.85
N GLY A 61 12.60 3.36 11.24
CA GLY A 61 13.63 2.46 10.72
C GLY A 61 13.25 1.77 9.40
N ILE A 62 12.14 2.15 8.77
CA ILE A 62 11.76 1.68 7.44
C ILE A 62 12.41 2.61 6.42
N GLU A 63 13.75 2.57 6.38
CA GLU A 63 14.56 3.32 5.42
C GLU A 63 14.39 2.78 4.00
N ALA A 64 14.80 3.59 3.03
CA ALA A 64 14.93 3.23 1.61
C ALA A 64 15.94 2.09 1.30
N LYS A 65 16.46 1.37 2.31
CA LYS A 65 17.44 0.28 2.14
C LYS A 65 16.81 -1.06 1.72
N ASP A 66 15.49 -1.21 1.88
CA ASP A 66 14.68 -2.26 1.22
C ASP A 66 13.99 -1.74 -0.06
N VAL A 67 14.23 -0.48 -0.45
CA VAL A 67 13.30 0.31 -1.27
C VAL A 67 13.98 1.08 -2.39
N HIS A 68 14.44 0.35 -3.41
CA HIS A 68 14.64 0.93 -4.75
C HIS A 68 13.33 1.44 -5.41
N THR A 69 12.20 1.54 -4.69
CA THR A 69 10.85 1.60 -5.27
C THR A 69 9.92 2.72 -4.79
N TYR A 70 10.37 3.70 -4.00
CA TYR A 70 9.58 4.90 -3.66
C TYR A 70 9.49 5.88 -4.84
N PHE A 71 8.92 5.40 -5.94
CA PHE A 71 8.41 6.22 -7.01
C PHE A 71 6.92 5.94 -7.15
N THR A 72 6.23 6.93 -7.68
CA THR A 72 4.81 6.87 -7.94
C THR A 72 4.56 6.00 -9.18
N LYS A 73 3.62 5.07 -9.08
CA LYS A 73 3.25 4.13 -10.14
C LYS A 73 1.79 4.32 -10.53
N GLY A 74 1.52 4.23 -11.83
CA GLY A 74 0.18 4.21 -12.41
C GLY A 74 -0.55 2.91 -12.15
N LEU A 75 -1.82 3.01 -11.77
CA LEU A 75 -2.78 1.91 -11.84
C LEU A 75 -3.38 1.90 -13.26
N ASP A 76 -2.53 1.66 -14.25
CA ASP A 76 -2.91 1.62 -15.67
C ASP A 76 -3.09 0.19 -16.20
N SER A 77 -3.42 0.05 -17.48
CA SER A 77 -3.61 -1.27 -18.10
C SER A 77 -2.35 -2.12 -18.10
N GLY A 78 -1.16 -1.52 -18.19
CA GLY A 78 0.11 -2.23 -18.13
C GLY A 78 0.34 -2.82 -16.75
N PHE A 79 0.12 -2.03 -15.70
CA PHE A 79 0.18 -2.49 -14.31
C PHE A 79 -0.76 -3.67 -14.06
N ILE A 80 -2.02 -3.56 -14.52
CA ILE A 80 -3.02 -4.63 -14.33
C ILE A 80 -2.67 -5.88 -15.14
N ALA A 81 -2.20 -5.73 -16.38
CA ALA A 81 -1.78 -6.88 -17.17
C ALA A 81 -0.58 -7.61 -16.52
N GLN A 82 0.37 -6.86 -15.95
CA GLN A 82 1.56 -7.41 -15.33
C GLN A 82 1.30 -8.07 -13.98
N HIS A 83 0.46 -7.46 -13.13
CA HIS A 83 0.31 -7.88 -11.73
C HIS A 83 -1.04 -8.53 -11.43
N GLY A 84 -2.08 -8.23 -12.21
CA GLY A 84 -3.47 -8.67 -12.04
C GLY A 84 -3.65 -10.14 -11.70
N PRO A 85 -3.05 -11.08 -12.46
CA PRO A 85 -3.20 -12.52 -12.21
C PRO A 85 -2.68 -13.01 -10.85
N HIS A 86 -1.92 -12.19 -10.13
CA HIS A 86 -1.35 -12.53 -8.82
C HIS A 86 -1.95 -11.69 -7.68
N ILE A 87 -2.84 -10.74 -7.97
CA ILE A 87 -3.46 -9.91 -6.95
C ILE A 87 -4.62 -10.67 -6.31
N GLU A 88 -4.41 -11.11 -5.08
CA GLU A 88 -5.43 -11.80 -4.28
C GLU A 88 -6.21 -10.82 -3.38
N ARG A 89 -5.61 -9.67 -3.08
CA ARG A 89 -6.23 -8.63 -2.24
C ARG A 89 -5.96 -7.25 -2.82
N ALA A 90 -7.00 -6.42 -2.92
CA ALA A 90 -6.87 -5.04 -3.35
C ALA A 90 -7.49 -4.09 -2.31
N ILE A 91 -6.68 -3.20 -1.76
CA ILE A 91 -7.04 -2.29 -0.67
C ILE A 91 -6.98 -0.85 -1.18
N VAL A 92 -8.12 -0.17 -1.14
CA VAL A 92 -8.28 1.22 -1.56
C VAL A 92 -8.19 2.11 -0.32
N ALA A 93 -7.07 2.84 -0.22
CA ALA A 93 -6.74 3.73 0.90
C ALA A 93 -6.95 5.20 0.52
N CYS A 94 -7.92 5.50 -0.32
CA CYS A 94 -8.33 6.86 -0.62
C CYS A 94 -9.83 6.99 -0.50
N ASP A 95 -10.24 8.18 -0.07
CA ASP A 95 -11.62 8.61 0.03
C ASP A 95 -12.30 8.59 -1.36
N ASP A 96 -13.61 8.84 -1.41
CA ASP A 96 -14.54 8.79 -2.56
C ASP A 96 -14.09 9.52 -3.84
N LYS A 97 -12.96 10.24 -3.79
CA LYS A 97 -12.33 10.96 -4.91
C LYS A 97 -11.47 10.07 -5.82
N CYS A 98 -11.20 8.83 -5.43
CA CYS A 98 -10.46 7.89 -6.26
C CYS A 98 -11.36 7.24 -7.32
N ILE A 99 -11.21 7.66 -8.57
CA ILE A 99 -11.85 6.99 -9.70
C ILE A 99 -10.98 5.79 -10.08
N LEU A 100 -11.45 4.59 -9.73
CA LEU A 100 -10.75 3.35 -10.07
C LEU A 100 -11.03 2.95 -11.53
N PRO A 101 -10.02 2.48 -12.28
CA PRO A 101 -10.21 1.91 -13.62
C PRO A 101 -11.28 0.81 -13.62
N GLN A 102 -12.03 0.69 -14.71
CA GLN A 102 -13.11 -0.30 -14.80
C GLN A 102 -12.61 -1.73 -14.63
N ALA A 103 -11.42 -2.03 -15.18
CA ALA A 103 -10.77 -3.33 -15.03
C ALA A 103 -10.54 -3.71 -13.56
N VAL A 104 -10.13 -2.74 -12.73
CA VAL A 104 -9.93 -2.92 -11.28
C VAL A 104 -11.26 -3.14 -10.58
N ARG A 105 -12.26 -2.29 -10.87
CA ARG A 105 -13.58 -2.36 -10.21
C ARG A 105 -14.35 -3.64 -10.50
N LYS A 106 -14.14 -4.25 -11.67
CA LYS A 106 -14.81 -5.50 -12.07
C LYS A 106 -13.97 -6.75 -11.83
N GLY A 107 -12.65 -6.61 -11.79
CA GLY A 107 -11.73 -7.74 -11.78
C GLY A 107 -11.13 -8.09 -10.42
N LEU A 108 -11.22 -7.20 -9.42
CA LEU A 108 -10.61 -7.40 -8.11
C LEU A 108 -11.64 -7.21 -6.98
N ALA A 109 -11.56 -8.05 -5.94
CA ALA A 109 -12.27 -7.83 -4.70
C ALA A 109 -11.64 -6.64 -3.95
N LEU A 110 -12.40 -5.55 -3.83
CA LEU A 110 -11.93 -4.29 -3.25
C LEU A 110 -12.31 -4.17 -1.78
N GLU A 111 -11.32 -3.91 -0.94
CA GLU A 111 -11.49 -3.48 0.45
C GLU A 111 -11.18 -1.99 0.58
N TYR A 112 -11.91 -1.27 1.43
CA TYR A 112 -11.76 0.18 1.58
C TYR A 112 -11.23 0.53 2.97
N TRP A 113 -10.13 1.26 3.01
CA TRP A 113 -9.54 1.80 4.23
C TRP A 113 -9.78 3.30 4.30
N SER A 114 -10.63 3.72 5.25
CA SER A 114 -10.76 5.13 5.60
C SER A 114 -9.49 5.60 6.30
N LEU A 115 -8.70 6.40 5.60
CA LEU A 115 -7.41 6.91 6.06
C LEU A 115 -7.27 8.38 5.64
N PRO A 116 -6.96 9.32 6.55
CA PRO A 116 -6.79 10.73 6.21
C PRO A 116 -5.68 10.94 5.17
N ASP A 117 -5.88 11.89 4.25
CA ASP A 117 -4.85 12.26 3.27
C ASP A 117 -3.70 13.04 3.93
N PRO A 118 -2.45 12.54 3.89
CA PRO A 118 -1.29 13.26 4.44
C PRO A 118 -0.82 14.42 3.56
N HIS A 119 -1.34 14.59 2.33
CA HIS A 119 -0.88 15.64 1.41
C HIS A 119 -1.10 17.05 1.98
N GLY A 120 -0.05 17.88 1.96
CA GLY A 120 -0.08 19.25 2.47
C GLY A 120 -0.32 19.37 3.98
N LYS A 121 -0.23 18.27 4.73
CA LYS A 121 -0.44 18.25 6.18
C LYS A 121 0.90 18.41 6.93
N PRO A 122 0.88 18.95 8.16
CA PRO A 122 2.08 19.03 8.98
C PRO A 122 2.57 17.63 9.38
N MET A 123 3.86 17.52 9.69
CA MET A 123 4.52 16.24 9.99
C MET A 123 3.79 15.42 11.07
N ALA A 124 3.28 16.07 12.12
CA ALA A 124 2.52 15.40 13.18
C ALA A 124 1.26 14.66 12.65
N ALA A 125 0.57 15.23 11.66
CA ALA A 125 -0.57 14.57 11.03
C ALA A 125 -0.13 13.43 10.10
N VAL A 126 1.01 13.58 9.42
CA VAL A 126 1.57 12.50 8.59
C VAL A 126 1.96 11.30 9.45
N ARG A 127 2.57 11.52 10.63
CA ARG A 127 2.85 10.46 11.61
C ARG A 127 1.59 9.75 12.06
N LYS A 128 0.52 10.49 12.37
CA LYS A 128 -0.79 9.89 12.72
C LYS A 128 -1.31 8.99 11.60
N VAL A 129 -1.18 9.40 10.33
CA VAL A 129 -1.57 8.56 9.18
C VAL A 129 -0.71 7.30 9.11
N ARG A 130 0.62 7.42 9.26
CA ARG A 130 1.54 6.27 9.31
C ARG A 130 1.10 5.27 10.39
N ASP A 131 0.81 5.75 11.60
CA ASP A 131 0.47 4.89 12.73
C ASP A 131 -0.89 4.19 12.52
N LEU A 132 -1.86 4.87 11.90
CA LEU A 132 -3.12 4.25 11.49
C LEU A 132 -2.92 3.17 10.41
N VAL A 133 -2.05 3.44 9.43
CA VAL A 133 -1.70 2.45 8.40
C VAL A 133 -1.02 1.25 9.05
N ALA A 134 -0.07 1.47 9.96
CA ALA A 134 0.64 0.41 10.68
C ALA A 134 -0.32 -0.53 11.41
N ALA A 135 -1.29 0.01 12.16
CA ALA A 135 -2.29 -0.82 12.85
C ALA A 135 -3.14 -1.67 11.90
N LYS A 136 -3.52 -1.13 10.73
CA LYS A 136 -4.26 -1.88 9.71
C LYS A 136 -3.39 -2.97 9.06
N ILE A 137 -2.11 -2.71 8.85
CA ILE A 137 -1.15 -3.69 8.34
C ILE A 137 -0.95 -4.84 9.33
N ASP A 138 -0.82 -4.57 10.62
CA ASP A 138 -0.69 -5.62 11.64
C ASP A 138 -1.91 -6.53 11.67
N THR A 139 -3.10 -5.93 11.52
CA THR A 139 -4.36 -6.68 11.42
C THR A 139 -4.35 -7.59 10.18
N LEU A 140 -4.00 -7.03 9.01
CA LEU A 140 -3.95 -7.77 7.76
C LEU A 140 -2.93 -8.92 7.79
N LEU A 141 -1.71 -8.68 8.29
CA LEU A 141 -0.69 -9.72 8.43
C LEU A 141 -1.17 -10.85 9.33
N GLY A 142 -1.82 -10.52 10.45
CA GLY A 142 -2.43 -11.50 11.34
C GLY A 142 -3.52 -12.33 10.67
N GLU A 143 -4.36 -11.73 9.82
CA GLU A 143 -5.37 -12.46 9.03
C GLU A 143 -4.75 -13.42 8.03
N LEU A 144 -3.78 -12.94 7.23
CA LEU A 144 -3.11 -13.75 6.21
C LEU A 144 -2.30 -14.89 6.83
N ASN A 145 -1.69 -14.66 8.00
CA ASN A 145 -0.94 -15.69 8.71
C ASN A 145 -1.85 -16.80 9.28
N ARG A 146 -3.09 -16.47 9.67
CA ARG A 146 -4.07 -17.48 10.13
C ARG A 146 -4.68 -18.28 8.98
N ASN A 147 -4.72 -17.70 7.78
CA ASN A 147 -5.32 -18.30 6.58
C ASN A 147 -4.32 -18.33 5.42
N PRO A 148 -3.24 -19.14 5.49
CA PRO A 148 -2.17 -19.13 4.49
C PRO A 148 -2.60 -19.62 3.09
N GLU A 149 -3.75 -20.29 2.99
CA GLU A 149 -4.33 -20.80 1.74
C GLU A 149 -5.16 -19.75 0.98
N LEU A 150 -5.64 -18.67 1.65
CA LEU A 150 -6.09 -17.45 0.96
C LEU A 150 -4.92 -16.91 0.14
#